data_AF-A0A7X6APN3-F1
#
_entry.id   AF-A0A7X6APN3-F1
#
_cell.length_a   1.000
_cell.length_b   1.000
_cell.length_c   1.000
_cell.angle_alpha   90.00
_cell.angle_beta   90.00
_cell.angle_gamma   90.00
#
_symmetry.space_group_name_H-M   'P 1'
#
loop_
_entity.id
_entity.type
_entity.pdbx_description
1 polymer ?
#
loop_
_entity_poly.entity_id
_entity_poly.type
_entity_poly.pdbx_seq_one_letter_code
_entity_poly.pdbx_strand_id
1 'polypeptide(L)'
;MAVRIGVDLLRRGGSAVDAAIAANAALGFLEPTACGIGGDLFAIVWDAADGRLHAVDGSGRAPRALTAERVRPDDDGTIPLFSPFSWTVPGAVDAWFELHDTFGRLPMADVLAPAIESAEEGEPVPRVIAAEWQEAATTLRDKPGFASTFLPGGESPREGQPFRNPRLAAAYRLLATDGRDAFYRGPIARTLVAFSEKHGGFFQLEDLADHRSDRITPISTSYRDVEVFELPPAGQG
;
A
#
# COMPACT_ATOMS: atom_id res chain seq x y z
N MET A 1 -0.73 17.37 -2.24
CA MET A 1 -2.05 16.89 -1.77
C MET A 1 -1.95 16.07 -0.49
N ALA A 2 -1.24 14.93 -0.48
CA ALA A 2 -1.12 14.05 0.69
C ALA A 2 -0.72 14.77 1.99
N VAL A 3 0.30 15.67 1.92
CA VAL A 3 0.71 16.50 3.07
C VAL A 3 -0.43 17.37 3.60
N ARG A 4 -1.22 18.00 2.72
CA ARG A 4 -2.37 18.83 3.11
C ARG A 4 -3.41 17.98 3.83
N ILE A 5 -3.75 16.82 3.28
CA ILE A 5 -4.69 15.87 3.90
C ILE A 5 -4.22 15.52 5.31
N GLY A 6 -2.96 15.10 5.48
CA GLY A 6 -2.42 14.78 6.81
C GLY A 6 -2.52 15.95 7.80
N VAL A 7 -2.14 17.17 7.38
CA VAL A 7 -2.27 18.38 8.21
C VAL A 7 -3.72 18.66 8.61
N ASP A 8 -4.68 18.44 7.70
CA ASP A 8 -6.09 18.68 8.00
C ASP A 8 -6.65 17.65 8.99
N LEU A 9 -6.20 16.38 8.94
CA LEU A 9 -6.56 15.40 9.97
C LEU A 9 -5.97 15.77 11.35
N LEU A 10 -4.73 16.26 11.40
CA LEU A 10 -4.15 16.77 12.66
C LEU A 10 -4.97 17.93 13.23
N ARG A 11 -5.42 18.87 12.38
CA ARG A 11 -6.28 20.00 12.78
C ARG A 11 -7.64 19.54 13.30
N ARG A 12 -8.15 18.42 12.80
CA ARG A 12 -9.40 17.79 13.27
C ARG A 12 -9.23 16.98 14.57
N GLY A 13 -8.03 16.97 15.16
CA GLY A 13 -7.75 16.27 16.42
C GLY A 13 -7.28 14.82 16.24
N GLY A 14 -6.97 14.40 15.01
CA GLY A 14 -6.39 13.09 14.73
C GLY A 14 -4.97 12.93 15.28
N SER A 15 -4.53 11.68 15.40
CA SER A 15 -3.15 11.37 15.78
C SER A 15 -2.18 11.53 14.60
N ALA A 16 -0.88 11.46 14.89
CA ALA A 16 0.15 11.36 13.86
C ALA A 16 -0.07 10.15 12.94
N VAL A 17 -0.59 9.03 13.50
CA VAL A 17 -0.91 7.82 12.73
C VAL A 17 -2.13 8.02 11.83
N ASP A 18 -3.19 8.69 12.31
CA ASP A 18 -4.35 9.03 11.45
C ASP A 18 -3.90 9.88 10.25
N ALA A 19 -3.06 10.89 10.50
CA ALA A 19 -2.52 11.74 9.45
C ALA A 19 -1.61 10.98 8.47
N ALA A 20 -0.78 10.06 8.97
CA ALA A 20 0.10 9.24 8.16
C ALA A 20 -0.67 8.26 7.26
N ILE A 21 -1.70 7.59 7.78
CA ILE A 21 -2.55 6.68 7.01
C ILE A 21 -3.31 7.47 5.92
N ALA A 22 -3.91 8.60 6.26
CA ALA A 22 -4.60 9.44 5.27
C ALA A 22 -3.66 9.94 4.17
N ALA A 23 -2.44 10.33 4.53
CA ALA A 23 -1.41 10.72 3.57
C ALA A 23 -0.98 9.54 2.69
N ASN A 24 -0.77 8.35 3.27
CA ASN A 24 -0.37 7.15 2.52
C ASN A 24 -1.46 6.69 1.55
N ALA A 25 -2.74 6.72 1.96
CA ALA A 25 -3.87 6.42 1.08
C ALA A 25 -3.98 7.41 -0.09
N ALA A 26 -3.71 8.70 0.16
CA ALA A 26 -3.65 9.75 -0.85
C ALA A 26 -2.48 9.57 -1.82
N LEU A 27 -1.30 9.16 -1.33
CA LEU A 27 -0.15 8.79 -2.16
C LEU A 27 -0.47 7.57 -3.04
N GLY A 28 -1.09 6.53 -2.50
CA GLY A 28 -1.51 5.37 -3.28
C GLY A 28 -2.48 5.69 -4.43
N PHE A 29 -3.13 6.85 -4.42
CA PHE A 29 -3.92 7.36 -5.54
C PHE A 29 -3.10 8.23 -6.52
N LEU A 30 -2.38 9.24 -6.02
CA LEU A 30 -1.75 10.27 -6.85
C LEU A 30 -0.25 10.04 -7.14
N GLU A 31 0.32 9.00 -6.54
CA GLU A 31 1.69 8.48 -6.74
C GLU A 31 1.63 6.94 -6.89
N PRO A 32 0.85 6.41 -7.85
CA PRO A 32 0.67 4.96 -8.02
C PRO A 32 1.93 4.25 -8.56
N THR A 33 2.98 5.02 -8.89
CA THR A 33 4.28 4.53 -9.37
C THR A 33 5.18 4.02 -8.25
N ALA A 34 4.91 4.40 -6.99
CA ALA A 34 5.75 4.06 -5.85
C ALA A 34 5.04 3.27 -4.74
N CYS A 35 3.72 3.46 -4.54
CA CYS A 35 3.01 2.83 -3.42
C CYS A 35 1.52 2.59 -3.69
N GLY A 36 0.87 1.89 -2.77
CA GLY A 36 -0.58 1.69 -2.76
C GLY A 36 -1.00 0.50 -1.91
N ILE A 37 -2.31 0.26 -1.80
CA ILE A 37 -2.86 -0.88 -1.01
C ILE A 37 -2.51 -2.26 -1.56
N GLY A 38 -1.91 -2.32 -2.75
CA GLY A 38 -1.35 -3.55 -3.32
C GLY A 38 0.10 -3.83 -2.91
N GLY A 39 0.71 -2.99 -2.07
CA GLY A 39 2.08 -3.16 -1.58
C GLY A 39 2.16 -3.38 -0.08
N ASP A 40 3.33 -3.06 0.47
CA ASP A 40 3.71 -3.28 1.87
C ASP A 40 3.90 -1.95 2.60
N LEU A 41 3.96 -2.01 3.93
CA LEU A 41 4.20 -0.83 4.76
C LEU A 41 5.10 -1.17 5.96
N PHE A 42 5.99 -0.25 6.27
CA PHE A 42 6.86 -0.31 7.43
C PHE A 42 6.75 0.99 8.21
N ALA A 43 6.69 0.93 9.53
CA ALA A 43 6.56 2.12 10.36
C ALA A 43 7.34 2.02 11.68
N ILE A 44 7.92 3.15 12.08
CA ILE A 44 8.39 3.42 13.44
C ILE A 44 7.53 4.56 14.00
N VAL A 45 6.95 4.35 15.18
CA VAL A 45 6.05 5.30 15.84
C VAL A 45 6.57 5.57 17.25
N TRP A 46 6.87 6.83 17.54
CA TRP A 46 7.10 7.28 18.90
C TRP A 46 5.76 7.54 19.60
N ASP A 47 5.52 6.82 20.69
CA ASP A 47 4.40 7.11 21.58
C ASP A 47 4.87 7.90 22.81
N ALA A 48 4.37 9.13 22.94
CA ALA A 48 4.69 9.99 24.07
C ALA A 48 3.99 9.56 25.36
N ALA A 49 2.93 8.75 25.28
CA ALA A 49 2.18 8.29 26.45
C ALA A 49 2.97 7.23 27.24
N ASP A 50 3.69 6.34 26.56
CA ASP A 50 4.54 5.33 27.19
C ASP A 50 6.05 5.61 27.08
N GLY A 51 6.43 6.61 26.28
CA GLY A 51 7.82 7.03 26.09
C GLY A 51 8.65 5.99 25.33
N ARG A 52 8.05 5.28 24.37
CA ARG A 52 8.70 4.20 23.63
C ARG A 52 8.50 4.32 22.12
N LEU A 53 9.43 3.70 21.39
CA LEU A 53 9.27 3.42 19.96
C LEU A 53 8.56 2.09 19.76
N HIS A 54 7.54 2.14 18.92
CA HIS A 54 6.82 0.99 18.41
C HIS A 54 7.16 0.83 16.94
N ALA A 55 7.28 -0.40 16.47
CA ALA A 55 7.50 -0.65 15.05
C ALA A 55 6.57 -1.73 14.51
N VAL A 56 6.19 -1.55 13.25
CA VAL A 56 5.31 -2.45 12.50
C VAL A 56 6.00 -2.82 11.19
N ASP A 57 6.11 -4.12 10.96
CA ASP A 57 6.46 -4.73 9.67
C ASP A 57 5.17 -5.26 9.03
N GLY A 58 4.70 -4.55 8.01
CA GLY A 58 3.58 -4.94 7.16
C GLY A 58 4.05 -5.45 5.82
N SER A 59 5.14 -6.23 5.78
CA SER A 59 5.58 -6.91 4.56
C SER A 59 4.76 -8.15 4.26
N GLY A 60 4.49 -8.33 2.97
CA GLY A 60 3.71 -9.42 2.44
C GLY A 60 4.46 -10.75 2.47
N ARG A 61 3.76 -11.82 2.85
CA ARG A 61 4.31 -13.18 2.73
C ARG A 61 4.09 -13.71 1.32
N ALA A 62 5.02 -14.53 0.83
CA ALA A 62 4.84 -15.26 -0.41
C ALA A 62 3.63 -16.23 -0.27
N PRO A 63 2.87 -16.48 -1.34
CA PRO A 63 1.75 -17.43 -1.30
C PRO A 63 2.24 -18.82 -0.90
N ARG A 64 1.49 -19.55 -0.05
CA ARG A 64 1.89 -20.89 0.44
C ARG A 64 2.13 -21.88 -0.71
N ALA A 65 1.39 -21.73 -1.80
CA ALA A 65 1.48 -22.61 -2.96
C ALA A 65 2.67 -22.29 -3.89
N LEU A 66 3.37 -21.17 -3.69
CA LEU A 66 4.55 -20.78 -4.45
C LEU A 66 5.79 -21.38 -3.80
N THR A 67 6.35 -22.42 -4.43
CA THR A 67 7.60 -23.05 -4.00
C THR A 67 8.71 -22.79 -5.02
N ALA A 68 9.98 -22.92 -4.62
CA ALA A 68 11.12 -22.69 -5.49
C ALA A 68 11.06 -23.54 -6.77
N GLU A 69 10.57 -24.79 -6.67
CA GLU A 69 10.44 -25.72 -7.81
C GLU A 69 9.36 -25.30 -8.81
N ARG A 70 8.42 -24.44 -8.39
CA ARG A 70 7.33 -23.93 -9.24
C ARG A 70 7.70 -22.62 -9.93
N VAL A 71 8.73 -21.93 -9.45
CA VAL A 71 9.24 -20.71 -10.07
C VAL A 71 10.01 -21.09 -11.34
N ARG A 72 9.68 -20.40 -12.44
CA ARG A 72 10.49 -20.43 -13.65
C ARG A 72 11.34 -19.15 -13.62
N PRO A 73 12.62 -19.23 -13.19
CA PRO A 73 13.46 -18.04 -13.09
C PRO A 73 13.83 -17.50 -14.47
N ASP A 74 14.25 -16.24 -14.51
CA ASP A 74 14.94 -15.67 -15.68
C ASP A 74 16.32 -16.31 -15.85
N ASP A 75 16.98 -16.04 -16.99
CA ASP A 75 18.27 -16.66 -17.35
C ASP A 75 19.39 -16.41 -16.32
N ASP A 76 19.27 -15.33 -15.53
CA ASP A 76 20.20 -14.97 -14.44
C ASP A 76 19.86 -15.63 -13.09
N GLY A 77 18.83 -16.47 -13.05
CA GLY A 77 18.36 -17.17 -11.86
C GLY A 77 17.42 -16.35 -10.97
N THR A 78 17.04 -15.14 -11.38
CA THR A 78 16.14 -14.28 -10.59
C THR A 78 14.66 -14.60 -10.83
N ILE A 79 13.80 -14.18 -9.89
CA ILE A 79 12.35 -14.27 -10.06
C ILE A 79 11.93 -13.25 -11.13
N PRO A 80 11.19 -13.65 -12.18
CA PRO A 80 10.79 -12.72 -13.23
C PRO A 80 9.92 -11.60 -12.68
N LEU A 81 10.42 -10.37 -12.73
CA LEU A 81 9.88 -9.22 -11.99
C LEU A 81 8.40 -8.93 -12.29
N PHE A 82 7.99 -9.04 -13.56
CA PHE A 82 6.63 -8.72 -14.00
C PHE A 82 5.77 -9.96 -14.22
N SER A 83 5.91 -10.96 -13.35
CA SER A 83 5.19 -12.22 -13.38
C SER A 83 4.42 -12.46 -12.07
N PRO A 84 3.46 -13.40 -12.03
CA PRO A 84 2.81 -13.78 -10.79
C PRO A 84 3.74 -14.36 -9.71
N PHE A 85 4.97 -14.76 -10.08
CA PHE A 85 5.96 -15.27 -9.13
C PHE A 85 6.52 -14.18 -8.21
N SER A 86 6.41 -12.90 -8.60
CA SER A 86 6.87 -11.77 -7.78
C SER A 86 5.79 -11.21 -6.85
N TRP A 87 4.59 -11.81 -6.82
CA TRP A 87 3.48 -11.31 -6.01
C TRP A 87 3.53 -11.90 -4.60
N THR A 88 3.56 -11.02 -3.60
CA THR A 88 3.35 -11.33 -2.19
C THR A 88 1.99 -10.80 -1.73
N VAL A 89 1.45 -11.33 -0.64
CA VAL A 89 0.18 -10.84 -0.08
C VAL A 89 0.34 -9.38 0.36
N PRO A 90 -0.41 -8.40 -0.16
CA PRO A 90 -0.20 -7.00 0.20
C PRO A 90 -0.38 -6.74 1.71
N GLY A 91 0.61 -6.16 2.36
CA GLY A 91 0.56 -5.91 3.80
C GLY A 91 0.24 -4.47 4.25
N ALA A 92 0.20 -3.52 3.32
CA ALA A 92 -0.04 -2.11 3.66
C ALA A 92 -1.36 -1.86 4.40
N VAL A 93 -2.44 -2.54 4.00
CA VAL A 93 -3.76 -2.36 4.63
C VAL A 93 -3.78 -2.94 6.04
N ASP A 94 -3.21 -4.12 6.25
CA ASP A 94 -3.09 -4.70 7.59
C ASP A 94 -2.35 -3.75 8.52
N ALA A 95 -1.20 -3.23 8.06
CA ALA A 95 -0.39 -2.29 8.83
C ALA A 95 -1.14 -0.99 9.14
N TRP A 96 -1.96 -0.45 8.22
CA TRP A 96 -2.83 0.69 8.53
C TRP A 96 -3.76 0.40 9.69
N PHE A 97 -4.46 -0.74 9.65
CA PHE A 97 -5.40 -1.10 10.71
C PHE A 97 -4.69 -1.43 12.03
N GLU A 98 -3.53 -2.08 11.99
CA GLU A 98 -2.72 -2.40 13.17
C GLU A 98 -2.21 -1.13 13.88
N LEU A 99 -1.69 -0.18 13.09
CA LEU A 99 -1.25 1.13 13.60
C LEU A 99 -2.44 1.94 14.12
N HIS A 100 -3.55 1.96 13.39
CA HIS A 100 -4.74 2.72 13.76
C HIS A 100 -5.43 2.18 15.02
N ASP A 101 -5.52 0.87 15.20
CA ASP A 101 -6.08 0.26 16.41
C ASP A 101 -5.30 0.66 17.67
N THR A 102 -3.98 0.83 17.52
CA THR A 102 -3.09 1.18 18.64
C THR A 102 -3.03 2.69 18.89
N PHE A 103 -2.91 3.50 17.83
CA PHE A 103 -2.54 4.91 17.91
C PHE A 103 -3.55 5.86 17.27
N GLY A 104 -4.58 5.33 16.61
CA GLY A 104 -5.62 6.12 15.96
C GLY A 104 -6.52 6.86 16.94
N ARG A 105 -7.12 7.95 16.48
CA ARG A 105 -8.07 8.76 17.28
C ARG A 105 -9.37 9.05 16.54
N LEU A 106 -9.29 9.21 15.22
CA LEU A 106 -10.47 9.43 14.39
C LEU A 106 -11.04 8.08 13.91
N PRO A 107 -12.31 8.00 13.53
CA PRO A 107 -12.82 6.82 12.83
C PRO A 107 -12.05 6.59 11.51
N MET A 108 -11.69 5.35 11.18
CA MET A 108 -11.02 5.02 9.91
C MET A 108 -11.76 5.57 8.68
N ALA A 109 -13.10 5.63 8.73
CA ALA A 109 -13.90 6.25 7.68
C ALA A 109 -13.55 7.74 7.45
N ASP A 110 -13.30 8.49 8.52
CA ASP A 110 -12.88 9.89 8.45
C ASP A 110 -11.42 10.03 7.96
N VAL A 111 -10.57 9.06 8.27
CA VAL A 111 -9.17 9.00 7.84
C VAL A 111 -9.08 8.76 6.33
N LEU A 112 -9.89 7.84 5.78
CA LEU A 112 -9.88 7.49 4.36
C LEU A 112 -10.74 8.41 3.48
N ALA A 113 -11.71 9.13 4.04
CA ALA A 113 -12.64 9.98 3.29
C ALA A 113 -11.94 10.95 2.30
N PRO A 114 -10.86 11.66 2.65
CA PRO A 114 -10.21 12.58 1.71
C PRO A 114 -9.60 11.86 0.50
N ALA A 115 -9.02 10.67 0.70
CA ALA A 115 -8.47 9.87 -0.39
C ALA A 115 -9.57 9.28 -1.29
N ILE A 116 -10.72 8.91 -0.71
CA ILE A 116 -11.91 8.47 -1.44
C ILE A 116 -12.42 9.59 -2.36
N GLU A 117 -12.62 10.79 -1.81
CA GLU A 117 -13.08 11.98 -2.55
C GLU A 117 -12.12 12.33 -3.70
N SER A 118 -10.83 12.49 -3.41
CA SER A 118 -9.81 12.78 -4.44
C SER A 118 -9.76 11.71 -5.53
N ALA A 119 -9.89 10.42 -5.19
CA ALA A 119 -9.88 9.35 -6.18
C ALA A 119 -11.12 9.35 -7.11
N GLU A 120 -12.25 9.88 -6.65
CA GLU A 120 -13.49 10.02 -7.43
C GLU A 120 -13.51 11.26 -8.30
N GLU A 121 -13.21 12.40 -7.68
CA GLU A 121 -13.26 13.71 -8.33
C GLU A 121 -12.07 13.93 -9.27
N GLY A 122 -10.95 13.30 -8.92
CA GLY A 122 -9.70 13.35 -9.64
C GLY A 122 -8.85 14.56 -9.27
N GLU A 123 -7.55 14.39 -9.48
CA GLU A 123 -6.54 15.39 -9.11
C GLU A 123 -5.56 15.59 -10.28
N PRO A 124 -4.98 16.79 -10.42
CA PRO A 124 -3.99 17.05 -11.45
C PRO A 124 -2.71 16.26 -11.18
N VAL A 125 -2.25 15.50 -12.18
CA VAL A 125 -1.05 14.65 -12.02
C VAL A 125 0.21 15.51 -11.84
N PRO A 126 1.02 15.29 -10.78
CA PRO A 126 2.28 16.00 -10.57
C PRO A 126 3.32 15.69 -11.66
N ARG A 127 4.21 16.64 -11.94
CA ARG A 127 5.25 16.51 -12.98
C ARG A 127 6.11 15.25 -12.86
N VAL A 128 6.63 14.97 -11.67
CA VAL A 128 7.51 13.82 -11.42
C VAL A 128 6.74 12.52 -11.68
N ILE A 129 5.52 12.44 -11.15
CA ILE A 129 4.64 11.29 -11.33
C ILE A 129 4.27 11.09 -12.81
N ALA A 130 4.00 12.16 -13.56
CA ALA A 130 3.71 12.05 -15.00
C ALA A 130 4.89 11.43 -15.78
N ALA A 131 6.13 11.76 -15.41
CA ALA A 131 7.32 11.18 -16.03
C ALA A 131 7.49 9.70 -15.69
N GLU A 132 7.39 9.33 -14.41
CA GLU A 132 7.47 7.93 -13.96
C GLU A 132 6.34 7.07 -14.55
N TRP A 133 5.13 7.63 -14.69
CA TRP A 133 3.99 6.94 -15.27
C TRP A 133 4.18 6.67 -16.77
N GLN A 134 4.79 7.59 -17.51
CA GLN A 134 5.16 7.37 -18.90
C GLN A 134 6.15 6.22 -19.04
N GLU A 135 7.18 6.19 -18.18
CA GLU A 135 8.16 5.10 -18.13
C GLU A 135 7.48 3.77 -17.79
N ALA A 136 6.68 3.73 -16.73
CA ALA A 136 5.95 2.53 -16.31
C ALA A 136 5.03 1.99 -17.42
N ALA A 137 4.38 2.88 -18.18
CA ALA A 137 3.51 2.47 -19.28
C ALA A 137 4.26 1.79 -20.44
N THR A 138 5.55 2.05 -20.63
CA THR A 138 6.36 1.33 -21.64
C THR A 138 6.45 -0.17 -21.34
N THR A 139 6.41 -0.54 -20.06
CA THR A 139 6.62 -1.91 -19.58
C THR A 139 5.34 -2.59 -19.13
N LEU A 140 4.39 -1.82 -18.55
CA LEU A 140 3.20 -2.34 -17.89
C LEU A 140 1.93 -2.27 -18.74
N ARG A 141 1.95 -1.58 -19.89
CA ARG A 141 0.80 -1.41 -20.80
C ARG A 141 0.01 -2.70 -21.04
N ASP A 142 0.72 -3.79 -21.31
CA ASP A 142 0.13 -5.07 -21.69
C ASP A 142 -0.18 -5.96 -20.48
N LYS A 143 0.10 -5.48 -19.26
CA LYS A 143 -0.22 -6.23 -18.04
C LYS A 143 -1.72 -6.20 -17.76
N PRO A 144 -2.32 -7.32 -17.34
CA PRO A 144 -3.76 -7.39 -17.14
C PRO A 144 -4.25 -6.31 -16.17
N GLY A 145 -5.28 -5.57 -16.58
CA GLY A 145 -5.90 -4.51 -15.77
C GLY A 145 -5.20 -3.15 -15.81
N PHE A 146 -3.92 -3.08 -16.18
CA PHE A 146 -3.12 -1.84 -16.15
C PHE A 146 -3.71 -0.76 -17.06
N ALA A 147 -3.81 -1.01 -18.37
CA ALA A 147 -4.30 -0.01 -19.32
C ALA A 147 -5.71 0.50 -18.98
N SER A 148 -6.59 -0.39 -18.51
CA SER A 148 -7.97 -0.03 -18.16
C SER A 148 -8.09 0.89 -16.94
N THR A 149 -7.04 0.98 -16.12
CA THR A 149 -7.02 1.76 -14.88
C THR A 149 -6.12 2.98 -15.03
N PHE A 150 -4.94 2.79 -15.62
CA PHE A 150 -3.86 3.77 -15.60
C PHE A 150 -3.59 4.44 -16.95
N LEU A 151 -4.25 4.03 -18.03
CA LEU A 151 -4.14 4.68 -19.36
C LEU A 151 -5.50 5.22 -19.82
N PRO A 152 -6.04 6.26 -19.16
CA PRO A 152 -7.32 6.85 -19.55
C PRO A 152 -7.22 7.41 -20.99
N GLY A 153 -8.08 6.91 -21.88
CA GLY A 153 -7.99 7.26 -23.30
C GLY A 153 -6.85 6.56 -24.07
N GLY A 154 -6.21 5.56 -23.46
CA GLY A 154 -5.16 4.74 -24.10
C GLY A 154 -3.73 5.23 -23.90
N GLU A 155 -3.55 6.36 -23.21
CA GLU A 155 -2.27 7.05 -23.01
C GLU A 155 -2.02 7.34 -21.53
N SER A 156 -0.75 7.48 -21.14
CA SER A 156 -0.39 7.92 -19.79
C SER A 156 -0.87 9.35 -19.53
N PRO A 157 -1.40 9.64 -18.34
CA PRO A 157 -1.75 11.01 -17.96
C PRO A 157 -0.55 11.95 -18.08
N ARG A 158 -0.78 13.16 -18.58
CA ARG A 158 0.23 14.23 -18.64
C ARG A 158 0.25 15.06 -17.36
N GLU A 159 1.34 15.77 -17.11
CA GLU A 159 1.42 16.76 -16.03
C GLU A 159 0.20 17.70 -16.07
N GLY A 160 -0.44 17.89 -14.92
CA GLY A 160 -1.62 18.74 -14.76
C GLY A 160 -2.93 18.14 -15.29
N GLN A 161 -2.89 17.04 -16.05
CA GLN A 161 -4.10 16.35 -16.49
C GLN A 161 -4.81 15.75 -15.27
N PRO A 162 -6.14 15.94 -15.12
CA PRO A 162 -6.88 15.27 -14.07
C PRO A 162 -6.88 13.75 -14.27
N PHE A 163 -6.45 13.01 -13.26
CA PHE A 163 -6.56 11.56 -13.18
C PHE A 163 -7.61 11.17 -12.14
N ARG A 164 -8.42 10.14 -12.45
CA ARG A 164 -9.46 9.60 -11.56
C ARG A 164 -9.29 8.09 -11.44
N ASN A 165 -9.57 7.55 -10.26
CA ASN A 165 -9.57 6.12 -10.02
C ASN A 165 -10.79 5.69 -9.18
N PRO A 166 -12.00 5.67 -9.78
CA PRO A 166 -13.23 5.31 -9.06
C PRO A 166 -13.22 3.87 -8.52
N ARG A 167 -12.40 2.97 -9.09
CA ARG A 167 -12.23 1.60 -8.59
C ARG A 167 -11.45 1.59 -7.27
N LEU A 168 -10.37 2.37 -7.17
CA LEU A 168 -9.63 2.54 -5.93
C LEU A 168 -10.49 3.22 -4.87
N ALA A 169 -11.27 4.24 -5.24
CA ALA A 169 -12.21 4.87 -4.32
C ALA A 169 -13.24 3.87 -3.76
N ALA A 170 -13.79 3.00 -4.61
CA ALA A 170 -14.67 1.92 -4.16
C ALA A 170 -13.98 0.94 -3.20
N ALA A 171 -12.71 0.60 -3.44
CA ALA A 171 -11.92 -0.22 -2.52
C ALA A 171 -11.73 0.48 -1.16
N TYR A 172 -11.35 1.76 -1.16
CA TYR A 172 -11.23 2.55 0.08
C TYR A 172 -12.56 2.70 0.82
N ARG A 173 -13.69 2.82 0.12
CA ARG A 173 -15.01 2.80 0.77
C ARG A 173 -15.28 1.49 1.47
N LEU A 174 -14.95 0.35 0.87
CA LEU A 174 -15.08 -0.96 1.53
C LEU A 174 -14.22 -1.04 2.80
N LEU A 175 -13.00 -0.50 2.77
CA LEU A 175 -12.15 -0.42 3.96
C LEU A 175 -12.76 0.49 5.03
N ALA A 176 -13.34 1.62 4.62
CA ALA A 176 -13.98 2.57 5.53
C ALA A 176 -15.23 1.99 6.22
N THR A 177 -16.00 1.14 5.53
CA THR A 177 -17.25 0.55 6.06
C THR A 177 -17.05 -0.79 6.75
N ASP A 178 -16.29 -1.69 6.13
CA ASP A 178 -16.19 -3.10 6.53
C ASP A 178 -14.82 -3.41 7.17
N GLY A 179 -13.95 -2.39 7.27
CA GLY A 179 -12.67 -2.47 7.92
C GLY A 179 -11.65 -3.31 7.16
N ARG A 180 -10.63 -3.75 7.90
CA ARG A 180 -9.53 -4.60 7.43
C ARG A 180 -10.02 -5.81 6.64
N ASP A 181 -11.08 -6.45 7.13
CA ASP A 181 -11.55 -7.72 6.57
C ASP A 181 -12.17 -7.57 5.18
N ALA A 182 -12.57 -6.37 4.73
CA ALA A 182 -12.89 -6.15 3.31
C ALA A 182 -11.74 -6.54 2.38
N PHE A 183 -10.49 -6.27 2.79
CA PHE A 183 -9.30 -6.57 2.02
C PHE A 183 -8.91 -8.04 2.08
N TYR A 184 -8.87 -8.62 3.29
CA TYR A 184 -8.25 -9.91 3.54
C TYR A 184 -9.21 -11.11 3.59
N ARG A 185 -10.52 -10.87 3.76
CA ARG A 185 -11.56 -11.92 3.80
C ARG A 185 -12.79 -11.59 2.94
N GLY A 186 -12.87 -10.35 2.49
CA GLY A 186 -14.03 -9.77 1.85
C GLY A 186 -13.99 -9.80 0.32
N PRO A 187 -14.73 -8.88 -0.34
CA PRO A 187 -14.81 -8.82 -1.79
C PRO A 187 -13.46 -8.61 -2.49
N ILE A 188 -12.55 -7.84 -1.87
CA ILE A 188 -11.22 -7.57 -2.45
C ILE A 188 -10.39 -8.85 -2.45
N ALA A 189 -10.37 -9.61 -1.34
CA ALA A 189 -9.66 -10.89 -1.26
C ALA A 189 -10.10 -11.86 -2.36
N ARG A 190 -11.41 -12.03 -2.53
CA ARG A 190 -11.98 -12.89 -3.59
C ARG A 190 -11.60 -12.41 -4.99
N THR A 191 -11.55 -11.10 -5.19
CA THR A 191 -11.14 -10.50 -6.48
C THR A 191 -9.66 -10.75 -6.76
N LEU A 192 -8.79 -10.59 -5.75
CA LEU A 192 -7.35 -10.86 -5.87
C LEU A 192 -7.07 -12.33 -6.18
N VAL A 193 -7.72 -13.26 -5.47
CA VAL A 193 -7.57 -14.71 -5.71
C VAL A 193 -8.06 -15.10 -7.11
N ALA A 194 -9.24 -14.63 -7.52
CA ALA A 194 -9.76 -14.92 -8.85
C ALA A 194 -8.88 -14.33 -9.97
N PHE A 195 -8.32 -13.13 -9.76
CA PHE A 195 -7.35 -12.54 -10.67
C PHE A 195 -6.05 -13.35 -10.71
N SER A 196 -5.56 -13.78 -9.55
CA SER A 196 -4.37 -14.62 -9.42
C SER A 196 -4.54 -15.92 -10.20
N GLU A 197 -5.61 -16.66 -9.95
CA GLU A 197 -5.92 -17.93 -10.64
C GLU A 197 -6.00 -17.74 -12.16
N LYS A 198 -6.70 -16.69 -12.62
CA LYS A 198 -6.85 -16.39 -14.05
C LYS A 198 -5.52 -16.09 -14.74
N HIS A 199 -4.54 -15.57 -14.01
CA HIS A 199 -3.26 -15.11 -14.55
C HIS A 199 -2.07 -15.98 -14.16
N GLY A 200 -2.31 -17.18 -13.64
CA GLY A 200 -1.25 -18.15 -13.29
C GLY A 200 -0.50 -17.80 -12.00
N GLY A 201 -1.11 -17.01 -11.13
CA GLY A 201 -0.63 -16.73 -9.78
C GLY A 201 -1.01 -17.80 -8.76
N PHE A 202 -0.58 -17.56 -7.53
CA PHE A 202 -0.60 -18.57 -6.46
C PHE A 202 -1.39 -18.15 -5.23
N PHE A 203 -2.06 -16.98 -5.25
CA PHE A 203 -2.85 -16.54 -4.10
C PHE A 203 -4.00 -17.49 -3.82
N GLN A 204 -4.12 -17.88 -2.57
CA GLN A 204 -5.26 -18.58 -2.00
C GLN A 204 -5.94 -17.67 -0.97
N LEU A 205 -7.23 -17.91 -0.70
CA LEU A 205 -7.95 -17.09 0.28
C LEU A 205 -7.31 -17.18 1.67
N GLU A 206 -6.73 -18.33 2.00
CA GLU A 206 -6.00 -18.59 3.24
C GLU A 206 -4.74 -17.71 3.35
N ASP A 207 -4.01 -17.47 2.25
CA ASP A 207 -2.84 -16.59 2.26
C ASP A 207 -3.22 -15.16 2.70
N LEU A 208 -4.34 -14.65 2.20
CA LEU A 208 -4.85 -13.33 2.54
C LEU A 208 -5.46 -13.32 3.95
N ALA A 209 -6.27 -14.32 4.30
CA ALA A 209 -6.96 -14.38 5.58
C ALA A 209 -6.00 -14.50 6.78
N ASP A 210 -4.86 -15.17 6.59
CA ASP A 210 -3.84 -15.40 7.61
C ASP A 210 -2.79 -14.28 7.69
N HIS A 211 -2.69 -13.42 6.68
CA HIS A 211 -1.72 -12.32 6.69
C HIS A 211 -1.93 -11.41 7.89
N ARG A 212 -0.84 -11.06 8.58
CA ARG A 212 -0.80 -10.11 9.71
C ARG A 212 0.52 -9.36 9.67
N SER A 213 0.49 -8.09 10.00
CA SER A 213 1.67 -7.29 10.29
C SER A 213 2.29 -7.74 11.61
N ASP A 214 3.62 -7.72 11.67
CA ASP A 214 4.39 -8.08 12.84
C ASP A 214 4.73 -6.82 13.65
N ARG A 215 4.40 -6.81 14.95
CA ARG A 215 4.94 -5.81 15.89
C ARG A 215 6.37 -6.19 16.24
N ILE A 216 7.31 -5.33 15.88
CA ILE A 216 8.74 -5.61 16.01
C ILE A 216 9.42 -4.58 16.91
N THR A 217 10.57 -4.96 17.46
CA THR A 217 11.42 -4.06 18.23
C THR A 217 12.44 -3.42 17.29
N PRO A 218 12.49 -2.07 17.18
CA PRO A 218 13.53 -1.39 16.41
C PRO A 218 14.93 -1.79 16.88
N ILE A 219 15.88 -1.88 15.95
CA ILE A 219 17.30 -1.93 16.28
C ILE A 219 17.80 -0.50 16.50
N SER A 220 18.84 -0.33 17.31
CA SER A 220 19.45 0.98 17.52
C SER A 220 20.97 0.93 17.59
N THR A 221 21.59 2.07 17.30
CA THR A 221 23.01 2.32 17.53
C THR A 221 23.22 3.75 18.02
N SER A 222 24.26 3.97 18.81
CA SER A 222 24.63 5.32 19.24
C SER A 222 25.54 5.97 18.22
N TYR A 223 25.24 7.21 17.84
CA TYR A 223 26.14 8.04 17.04
C TYR A 223 26.28 9.41 17.70
N ARG A 224 27.46 9.66 18.29
CA ARG A 224 27.72 10.86 19.12
C ARG A 224 26.75 10.92 20.31
N ASP A 225 25.97 11.99 20.41
CA ASP A 225 25.00 12.29 21.47
C ASP A 225 23.56 11.91 21.10
N VAL A 226 23.35 11.19 19.98
CA VAL A 226 22.03 10.71 19.55
C VAL A 226 21.97 9.19 19.45
N GLU A 227 20.76 8.66 19.61
CA GLU A 227 20.42 7.28 19.30
C GLU A 227 19.74 7.22 17.93
N VAL A 228 20.25 6.37 17.05
CA VAL A 228 19.72 6.14 15.71
C VAL A 228 18.97 4.83 15.74
N PHE A 229 17.73 4.84 15.25
CA PHE A 229 16.84 3.69 15.23
C PHE A 229 16.53 3.29 13.80
N GLU A 230 16.38 1.99 13.59
CA GLU A 230 16.00 1.42 12.31
C GLU A 230 15.16 0.16 12.53
N LEU A 231 14.47 -0.28 11.48
CA LEU A 231 13.72 -1.53 11.54
C LEU A 231 14.68 -2.71 11.41
N PRO A 232 14.53 -3.78 12.21
CA PRO A 232 15.21 -5.04 11.94
C PRO A 232 14.80 -5.63 10.58
N PRO A 233 15.47 -6.72 10.14
CA PRO A 233 14.96 -7.55 9.06
C PRO A 233 13.46 -7.85 9.21
N ALA A 234 12.66 -7.88 8.14
CA ALA A 234 13.09 -8.13 6.76
C ALA A 234 13.59 -6.90 5.96
N GLY A 235 13.54 -5.70 6.53
CA GLY A 235 14.14 -4.51 5.91
C GLY A 235 15.67 -4.60 5.78
N GLN A 236 16.25 -3.78 4.91
CA GLN A 236 17.71 -3.67 4.69
C GLN A 236 18.35 -2.44 5.39
N GLY A 237 17.57 -1.75 6.23
CA GLY A 237 17.96 -0.51 6.90
C GLY A 237 19.17 -0.64 7.82
#